data_AF-A0A954FM39-F1
#
_entry.id   AF-A0A954FM39-F1
#
_cell.length_a   1.000
_cell.length_b   1.000
_cell.length_c   1.000
_cell.angle_alpha   90.00
_cell.angle_beta   90.00
_cell.angle_gamma   90.00
#
_symmetry.space_group_name_H-M   'P 1'
#
loop_
_entity.id
_entity.type
_entity.pdbx_description
1 polymer ?
#
loop_
_entity_poly.entity_id
_entity_poly.type
_entity_poly.pdbx_seq_one_letter_code
_entity_poly.pdbx_strand_id
1 'polypeptide(L)'
;MTDTLSYSQRLASNARGAATQLASVAAGRKNAWLQRVADTLRDDATAIVAANTKDMDAGVSSGLSAAMLDRLKLTPERIETLARAVEHI
;
A
#
# COMPACT_ATOMS: atom_id res chain seq x y z
N MET A 1 -2.43 -25.30 9.42
CA MET A 1 -1.41 -24.92 8.44
C MET A 1 -2.13 -24.75 7.12
N THR A 2 -2.55 -23.53 6.80
CA THR A 2 -3.28 -23.22 5.55
C THR A 2 -2.43 -23.64 4.36
N ASP A 3 -3.04 -24.31 3.38
CA ASP A 3 -2.38 -24.72 2.15
C ASP A 3 -1.92 -23.47 1.36
N THR A 4 -0.67 -23.08 1.60
CA THR A 4 -0.01 -21.91 0.99
C THR A 4 -0.01 -21.98 -0.53
N LEU A 5 0.02 -23.19 -1.12
CA LEU A 5 -0.06 -23.37 -2.57
C LEU A 5 -1.47 -23.03 -3.06
N SER A 6 -2.50 -23.55 -2.42
CA SER A 6 -3.89 -23.23 -2.75
C SER A 6 -4.21 -21.73 -2.61
N TYR A 7 -3.70 -21.07 -1.57
CA TYR A 7 -3.82 -19.63 -1.42
C TYR A 7 -3.14 -18.87 -2.57
N SER A 8 -1.88 -19.20 -2.86
CA SER A 8 -1.10 -18.52 -3.90
C SER A 8 -1.70 -18.70 -5.29
N GLN A 9 -2.19 -19.90 -5.61
CA GLN A 9 -2.86 -20.18 -6.88
C GLN A 9 -4.15 -19.36 -7.05
N ARG A 10 -4.97 -19.27 -6.01
CA ARG A 10 -6.19 -18.43 -6.04
C ARG A 10 -5.84 -16.95 -6.20
N LEU A 11 -4.86 -16.45 -5.45
CA LEU A 11 -4.42 -15.06 -5.55
C LEU A 11 -3.93 -14.73 -6.98
N ALA A 12 -3.12 -15.61 -7.57
CA ALA A 12 -2.62 -15.45 -8.93
C ALA A 12 -3.75 -15.51 -9.98
N SER A 13 -4.70 -16.43 -9.84
CA SER A 13 -5.86 -16.53 -10.73
C SER A 13 -6.71 -15.26 -10.70
N ASN A 14 -7.00 -14.75 -9.49
CA ASN A 14 -7.75 -13.51 -9.30
C ASN A 14 -7.01 -12.30 -9.86
N ALA A 15 -5.70 -12.18 -9.60
CA ALA A 15 -4.87 -11.09 -10.12
C ALA A 15 -4.86 -11.09 -11.65
N ARG A 16 -4.76 -12.27 -12.30
CA ARG A 16 -4.82 -12.39 -13.76
C ARG A 16 -6.17 -11.93 -14.31
N GLY A 17 -7.27 -12.36 -13.70
CA GLY A 17 -8.62 -11.93 -14.09
C GLY A 17 -8.82 -10.42 -13.97
N ALA A 18 -8.37 -9.83 -12.85
CA ALA A 18 -8.44 -8.39 -12.61
C ALA A 18 -7.57 -7.60 -13.59
N ALA A 19 -6.37 -8.08 -13.91
CA ALA A 19 -5.47 -7.43 -14.88
C ALA A 19 -6.10 -7.33 -16.28
N THR A 20 -6.76 -8.41 -16.75
CA THR A 20 -7.48 -8.39 -18.02
C THR A 20 -8.61 -7.36 -18.03
N GLN A 21 -9.36 -7.24 -16.93
CA GLN A 21 -10.42 -6.23 -16.82
C GLN A 21 -9.85 -4.81 -16.74
N LEU A 22 -8.78 -4.59 -15.97
CA LEU A 22 -8.14 -3.29 -15.82
C LEU A 22 -7.52 -2.81 -17.15
N ALA A 23 -7.03 -3.71 -17.99
CA ALA A 23 -6.47 -3.38 -19.29
C ALA A 23 -7.47 -2.63 -20.20
N SER A 24 -8.77 -2.99 -20.15
CA SER A 24 -9.81 -2.35 -20.97
C SER A 24 -10.38 -1.05 -20.38
N VAL A 25 -10.05 -0.71 -19.13
CA VAL A 25 -10.53 0.53 -18.50
C VAL A 25 -9.87 1.75 -19.16
N ALA A 26 -10.71 2.73 -19.52
CA ALA A 26 -10.27 3.99 -20.11
C ALA A 26 -9.32 4.76 -19.19
N ALA A 27 -8.32 5.43 -19.78
CA ALA A 27 -7.30 6.18 -19.04
C ALA A 27 -7.90 7.22 -18.09
N GLY A 28 -8.92 7.98 -18.50
CA GLY A 28 -9.57 8.96 -17.63
C GLY A 28 -10.17 8.37 -16.35
N ARG A 29 -10.72 7.14 -16.43
CA ARG A 29 -11.23 6.43 -15.24
C ARG A 29 -10.11 5.91 -14.35
N LYS A 30 -8.98 5.49 -14.94
CA LYS A 30 -7.77 5.11 -14.19
C LYS A 30 -7.20 6.32 -13.44
N ASN A 31 -7.06 7.46 -14.11
CA ASN A 31 -6.54 8.69 -13.51
C ASN A 31 -7.45 9.20 -12.39
N ALA A 32 -8.77 9.18 -12.58
CA ALA A 32 -9.71 9.54 -11.52
C ALA A 32 -9.61 8.61 -10.29
N TRP A 33 -9.31 7.32 -10.51
CA TRP A 33 -9.07 6.39 -9.41
C TRP A 33 -7.74 6.67 -8.70
N LEU A 34 -6.66 6.93 -9.43
CA LEU A 34 -5.36 7.29 -8.85
C LEU A 34 -5.45 8.59 -8.03
N GLN A 35 -6.18 9.61 -8.52
CA GLN A 35 -6.43 10.83 -7.74
C GLN A 35 -7.13 10.52 -6.43
N ARG A 36 -8.19 9.70 -6.45
CA ARG A 36 -8.88 9.29 -5.22
C ARG A 36 -7.97 8.53 -4.26
N VAL A 37 -7.06 7.69 -4.76
CA VAL A 37 -6.08 7.00 -3.91
C VAL A 37 -5.16 8.02 -3.22
N ALA A 38 -4.67 9.03 -3.94
CA ALA A 38 -3.86 10.10 -3.37
C ALA A 38 -4.63 10.89 -2.30
N ASP A 39 -5.90 11.24 -2.58
CA ASP A 39 -6.76 11.94 -1.64
C ASP A 39 -7.01 11.11 -0.38
N THR A 40 -7.35 9.83 -0.53
CA THR A 40 -7.54 8.90 0.60
C THR A 40 -6.27 8.73 1.44
N LEU A 41 -5.10 8.67 0.81
CA LEU A 41 -3.83 8.63 1.56
C LEU A 41 -3.65 9.85 2.47
N ARG A 42 -4.07 11.04 2.01
CA ARG A 42 -4.01 12.28 2.80
C ARG A 42 -5.05 12.29 3.90
N ASP A 43 -6.30 11.95 3.57
CA ASP A 43 -7.41 11.93 4.52
C ASP A 43 -7.14 10.96 5.68
N ASP A 44 -6.56 9.79 5.38
CA ASP A 44 -6.27 8.75 6.37
C ASP A 44 -4.84 8.85 6.94
N ALA A 45 -4.07 9.90 6.63
CA ALA A 45 -2.66 9.99 7.01
C ALA A 45 -2.43 9.80 8.52
N THR A 46 -3.27 10.42 9.35
CA THR A 46 -3.21 10.26 10.81
C THR A 46 -3.45 8.82 11.25
N ALA A 47 -4.43 8.14 10.65
CA ALA A 47 -4.76 6.75 10.97
C ALA A 47 -3.62 5.80 10.55
N ILE A 48 -3.03 6.03 9.38
CA ILE A 48 -1.90 5.26 8.85
C ILE A 48 -0.66 5.42 9.76
N VAL A 49 -0.31 6.64 10.16
CA VAL A 49 0.83 6.88 11.08
C VAL A 49 0.59 6.23 12.44
N ALA A 50 -0.64 6.32 12.96
CA ALA A 50 -0.99 5.68 14.23
C ALA A 50 -0.90 4.14 14.15
N ALA A 51 -1.29 3.54 13.03
CA ALA A 51 -1.11 2.11 12.79
C ALA A 51 0.38 1.74 12.67
N ASN A 52 1.15 2.49 11.87
CA ASN A 52 2.58 2.23 11.69
C ASN A 52 3.37 2.38 12.99
N THR A 53 2.95 3.23 13.91
CA THR A 53 3.58 3.32 15.24
C THR A 53 3.55 1.97 15.97
N LYS A 54 2.45 1.22 15.88
CA LYS A 54 2.35 -0.12 16.46
C LYS A 54 3.30 -1.10 15.76
N ASP A 55 3.47 -0.98 14.44
CA ASP A 55 4.41 -1.80 13.67
C ASP A 55 5.86 -1.46 14.04
N MET A 56 6.17 -0.20 14.33
CA MET A 56 7.49 0.24 14.79
C MET A 56 7.82 -0.37 16.15
N ASP A 57 6.88 -0.36 17.10
CA ASP A 57 7.05 -0.97 18.42
C ASP A 57 7.25 -2.49 18.32
N ALA A 58 6.46 -3.15 17.47
CA ALA A 58 6.59 -4.58 17.17
C ALA A 58 7.92 -4.91 16.49
N GLY A 59 8.39 -4.04 15.59
CA GLY A 59 9.66 -4.15 14.89
C GLY A 59 10.86 -4.04 15.83
N VAL A 60 10.83 -3.07 16.75
CA VAL A 60 11.83 -2.93 17.82
C VAL A 60 11.86 -4.19 18.69
N SER A 61 10.68 -4.65 19.13
CA SER A 61 10.55 -5.85 19.96
C SER A 61 11.04 -7.13 19.27
N SER A 62 10.95 -7.16 17.94
CA SER A 62 11.41 -8.26 17.08
C SER A 62 12.88 -8.14 16.65
N GLY A 63 13.61 -7.13 17.15
CA GLY A 63 15.04 -6.94 16.90
C GLY A 63 15.38 -6.41 15.51
N LEU A 64 14.48 -5.68 14.85
CA LEU A 64 14.79 -5.03 13.57
C LEU A 64 15.92 -4.01 13.73
N SER A 65 16.84 -4.00 12.76
CA SER A 65 17.93 -3.01 12.74
C SER A 65 17.39 -1.59 12.52
N ALA A 66 18.16 -0.59 12.93
CA ALA A 66 17.81 0.83 12.71
C ALA A 66 17.53 1.15 11.24
N ALA A 67 18.29 0.55 10.30
CA ALA A 67 18.08 0.74 8.87
C ALA A 67 16.80 0.06 8.34
N MET A 68 16.31 -0.99 9.00
CA MET A 68 15.02 -1.61 8.67
C MET A 68 13.86 -0.81 9.26
N LEU A 69 14.01 -0.32 10.49
CA LEU A 69 13.03 0.57 11.13
C LEU A 69 12.87 1.88 10.36
N ASP A 70 13.95 2.47 9.86
CA ASP A 70 13.84 3.66 9.01
C ASP A 70 13.06 3.38 7.71
N ARG A 71 13.24 2.21 7.08
CA ARG A 71 12.44 1.81 5.91
C ARG A 71 10.97 1.53 6.24
N LEU A 72 10.68 1.06 7.45
CA LEU A 72 9.32 0.77 7.92
C LEU A 72 8.56 2.04 8.32
N LYS A 73 9.27 3.07 8.79
CA LYS A 73 8.67 4.28 9.34
C LYS A 73 7.86 5.06 8.30
N LEU A 74 6.60 5.33 8.64
CA LEU A 74 5.72 6.26 7.94
C LEU A 74 5.54 7.52 8.79
N THR A 75 5.64 8.67 8.15
CA THR A 75 5.36 10.00 8.73
C THR A 75 4.37 10.73 7.85
N PRO A 76 3.69 11.79 8.33
CA PRO A 76 2.80 12.58 7.49
C PRO A 76 3.47 13.06 6.19
N GLU A 77 4.74 13.45 6.25
CA GLU A 77 5.52 13.92 5.10
C GLU A 77 5.81 12.78 4.10
N ARG A 78 6.09 11.57 4.60
CA ARG A 78 6.26 10.39 3.75
C ARG A 78 4.94 9.99 3.09
N ILE A 79 3.82 10.09 3.81
CA ILE A 79 2.49 9.84 3.24
C ILE A 79 2.15 10.85 2.16
N GLU A 80 2.41 12.14 2.39
CA GLU A 80 2.24 13.18 1.36
C GLU A 80 3.13 12.92 0.14
N THR A 81 4.36 12.46 0.35
CA THR A 81 5.26 12.06 -0.75
C THR A 81 4.69 10.88 -1.55
N LEU A 82 4.08 9.89 -0.88
CA LEU A 82 3.40 8.77 -1.53
C LEU A 82 2.17 9.23 -2.32
N ALA A 83 1.34 10.10 -1.74
CA ALA A 83 0.16 10.66 -2.41
C ALA A 83 0.55 11.39 -3.70
N ARG A 84 1.58 12.25 -3.65
CA ARG A 84 2.12 12.93 -4.85
C ARG A 84 2.66 11.95 -5.89
N ALA A 85 3.36 10.90 -5.45
CA ALA A 85 3.88 9.90 -6.38
C ALA A 85 2.75 9.21 -7.16
N VAL A 86 1.58 8.99 -6.54
CA VAL A 86 0.40 8.43 -7.21
C VAL A 86 -0.22 9.41 -8.22
N GLU A 87 -0.22 10.72 -7.93
CA GLU A 87 -0.74 11.76 -8.83
C GLU A 87 0.09 11.95 -10.11
N HIS A 88 1.36 11.54 -10.09
CA HIS A 88 2.31 11.74 -11.18
C HIS A 88 2.59 10.48 -12.03
N ILE A 89 1.69 9.48 -11.99
CA ILE A 89 1.74 8.26 -12.82
C ILE A 89 1.18 8.49 -14.23
#